data_AF-A0ABD5P3A8-F1
#
_entry.id   AF-A0ABD5P3A8-F1
#
_cell.length_a   1.000
_cell.length_b   1.000
_cell.length_c   1.000
_cell.angle_alpha   90.00
_cell.angle_beta   90.00
_cell.angle_gamma   90.00
#
_symmetry.space_group_name_H-M   'P 1'
#
loop_
_entity.id
_entity.type
_entity.pdbx_description
1 polymer ?
#
loop_
_entity_poly.entity_id
_entity_poly.type
_entity_poly.pdbx_seq_one_letter_code
_entity_poly.pdbx_strand_id
1 'polypeptide(L)' 'MREFLESDVGFYYAIGVFTFGVFVAGLAVLVVTNPDGVGTRELAGLVVGFLLFMFVYFISMSVHRLQDGDGA' A
#
# COMPACT_ATOMS: atom_id res chain seq x y z
N MET A 1 20.35 -4.49 1.19
CA MET A 1 19.62 -3.20 1.15
C MET A 1 19.89 -2.42 -0.15
N ARG A 2 21.16 -2.24 -0.57
CA ARG A 2 21.49 -1.49 -1.81
C ARG A 2 20.93 -2.14 -3.09
N GLU A 3 21.04 -3.46 -3.22
CA GLU A 3 20.56 -4.20 -4.40
C GLU A 3 19.03 -4.15 -4.58
N PHE A 4 18.28 -3.98 -3.48
CA PHE A 4 16.81 -3.82 -3.51
C PHE A 4 16.37 -2.39 -3.89
N LEU A 5 17.27 -1.42 -3.78
CA LEU A 5 17.05 -0.03 -4.15
C LEU A 5 17.56 0.29 -5.56
N GLU A 6 18.45 -0.54 -6.12
CA GLU A 6 18.89 -0.46 -7.52
C GLU A 6 17.95 -1.18 -8.49
N SER A 7 17.13 -2.12 -7.99
CA SER A 7 16.01 -2.67 -8.75
C SER A 7 14.82 -1.71 -8.66
N ASP A 8 14.44 -1.09 -9.78
CA ASP A 8 13.23 -0.24 -9.89
C ASP A 8 12.03 -0.92 -9.21
N VAL A 9 11.91 -2.23 -9.37
CA VAL A 9 10.87 -3.06 -8.78
C VAL A 9 10.89 -3.07 -7.24
N GLY A 10 12.07 -3.26 -6.65
CA GLY A 10 12.23 -3.31 -5.19
C GLY A 10 11.92 -1.96 -4.53
N PHE A 11 12.24 -0.86 -5.21
CA PHE A 11 11.91 0.49 -4.77
C PHE A 11 10.40 0.74 -4.74
N TYR A 12 9.66 0.32 -5.76
CA TYR A 12 8.20 0.42 -5.77
C TYR A 12 7.54 -0.44 -4.67
N TYR A 13 8.03 -1.65 -4.41
CA TYR A 13 7.54 -2.41 -3.25
C TYR A 13 7.76 -1.66 -1.92
N ALA A 14 8.91 -1.02 -1.74
CA ALA A 14 9.19 -0.21 -0.55
C ALA A 14 8.24 0.99 -0.43
N ILE A 15 7.94 1.69 -1.53
CA ILE A 15 6.94 2.77 -1.56
C ILE A 15 5.55 2.23 -1.19
N GLY A 16 5.17 1.07 -1.72
CA GLY A 16 3.88 0.44 -1.39
C GLY A 16 3.75 0.15 0.10
N VAL A 17 4.78 -0.46 0.70
CA VAL A 17 4.82 -0.73 2.15
C VAL A 17 4.80 0.56 2.96
N PHE A 18 5.57 1.58 2.55
CA PHE A 18 5.57 2.88 3.22
C PHE A 18 4.19 3.54 3.17
N THR A 19 3.55 3.58 1.99
CA THR A 19 2.22 4.14 1.78
C THR A 19 1.18 3.44 2.65
N PHE A 20 1.23 2.10 2.71
CA PHE A 20 0.39 1.31 3.61
C PHE A 20 0.61 1.70 5.08
N GLY A 21 1.87 1.84 5.50
CA GLY A 21 2.21 2.27 6.85
C GLY A 21 1.66 3.66 7.20
N VAL A 22 1.79 4.63 6.30
CA VAL A 22 1.23 5.98 6.46
C VAL A 22 -0.29 5.93 6.60
N PHE A 23 -0.97 5.12 5.80
CA PHE A 23 -2.41 4.95 5.90
C PHE A 23 -2.85 4.37 7.25
N VAL A 24 -2.19 3.31 7.72
CA VAL A 24 -2.48 2.70 9.03
C VAL A 24 -2.20 3.69 10.17
N ALA A 25 -1.09 4.44 10.10
CA ALA A 25 -0.78 5.47 11.08
C ALA A 25 -1.85 6.58 11.08
N GLY A 26 -2.30 7.02 9.91
CA GLY A 26 -3.39 7.99 9.76
C GLY A 26 -4.71 7.49 10.36
N LEU A 27 -5.06 6.21 10.15
CA LEU A 27 -6.22 5.59 10.79
C LEU A 27 -6.08 5.52 12.30
N ALA A 28 -4.90 5.17 12.81
CA ALA A 28 -4.65 5.14 14.25
C ALA A 28 -4.83 6.53 14.88
N VAL A 29 -4.29 7.58 14.24
CA VAL A 29 -4.49 8.97 14.66
C VAL A 29 -5.99 9.33 14.63
N LEU A 30 -6.68 9.02 13.52
CA LEU A 30 -8.10 9.32 13.35
C LEU A 30 -8.96 8.69 14.46
N VAL A 31 -8.72 7.43 14.77
CA VAL A 31 -9.45 6.69 15.83
C VAL A 31 -9.18 7.29 17.21
N VAL A 32 -7.92 7.66 17.50
CA VAL A 32 -7.54 8.25 18.79
C VAL A 32 -8.12 9.65 18.97
N THR A 33 -8.16 10.47 17.90
CA THR A 33 -8.63 11.86 18.01
C THR A 33 -10.14 12.00 17.84
N ASN A 34 -10.82 11.04 17.19
CA ASN A 34 -12.25 11.10 16.87
C ASN A 34 -12.97 9.77 17.16
N PRO A 35 -13.06 9.33 18.42
CA PRO A 35 -13.63 8.03 18.78
C PRO A 35 -15.10 7.85 18.38
N ASP A 36 -15.89 8.93 18.34
CA ASP A 36 -17.32 8.91 17.98
C ASP A 36 -17.61 9.51 16.59
N GLY A 37 -16.59 9.94 15.86
CA GLY A 37 -16.74 10.91 14.76
C GLY A 37 -16.93 10.32 13.35
N VAL A 38 -16.64 9.03 13.13
CA VAL A 38 -16.67 8.44 11.79
C VAL A 38 -17.64 7.26 11.74
N GLY A 39 -18.59 7.28 10.81
CA GLY A 39 -19.56 6.21 10.66
C GLY A 39 -18.88 4.91 10.20
N THR A 40 -19.30 3.77 10.76
CA THR A 40 -18.74 2.44 10.44
C THR A 40 -18.73 2.15 8.94
N ARG A 41 -19.75 2.59 8.20
CA ARG A 41 -19.87 2.37 6.76
C ARG A 41 -18.85 3.19 5.96
N GLU A 42 -18.60 4.43 6.37
CA GLU A 42 -17.64 5.32 5.73
C GLU A 42 -16.21 4.83 5.96
N LEU A 43 -15.90 4.45 7.21
CA LEU A 43 -14.61 3.88 7.57
C LEU A 43 -14.36 2.54 6.84
N ALA A 44 -15.37 1.67 6.78
CA ALA A 44 -15.28 0.42 6.03
C ALA A 44 -15.04 0.68 4.54
N GLY A 45 -15.75 1.63 3.93
CA GLY A 45 -15.54 2.02 2.54
C GLY A 45 -14.12 2.54 2.28
N LEU A 46 -13.59 3.39 3.17
CA LEU A 46 -12.23 3.91 3.09
C LEU A 46 -11.19 2.80 3.17
N VAL A 47 -11.31 1.92 4.17
CA VAL A 47 -10.38 0.81 4.39
C VAL A 47 -10.43 -0.16 3.20
N VAL A 48 -11.62 -0.60 2.79
CA VAL A 48 -11.78 -1.53 1.67
C VAL A 48 -11.26 -0.92 0.37
N GLY A 49 -11.61 0.33 0.08
CA GLY A 49 -11.13 1.04 -1.12
C GLY A 49 -9.60 1.14 -1.15
N PHE A 50 -8.98 1.50 -0.02
CA PHE A 50 -7.53 1.56 0.09
C PHE A 50 -6.87 0.17 -0.10
N LEU A 51 -7.43 -0.87 0.53
CA LEU A 51 -6.91 -2.23 0.37
C LEU A 51 -7.02 -2.73 -1.08
N LEU A 52 -8.13 -2.46 -1.76
CA LEU A 52 -8.30 -2.79 -3.18
C LEU A 52 -7.29 -2.02 -4.06
N PHE A 53 -7.07 -0.74 -3.78
CA PHE A 53 -6.06 0.06 -4.47
C PHE A 53 -4.65 -0.51 -4.27
N MET A 54 -4.27 -0.80 -3.03
CA MET A 54 -2.98 -1.40 -2.70
C MET A 54 -2.81 -2.78 -3.33
N PHE A 55 -3.89 -3.57 -3.38
CA PHE A 55 -3.87 -4.89 -4.02
C PHE A 55 -3.56 -4.79 -5.52
N VAL A 56 -4.24 -3.89 -6.24
CA VAL A 56 -3.96 -3.63 -7.66
C VAL A 56 -2.52 -3.13 -7.84
N TYR A 57 -2.07 -2.21 -6.99
CA TYR A 57 -0.70 -1.69 -7.02
C TYR A 57 0.34 -2.82 -6.93
N PHE A 58 0.22 -3.71 -5.94
CA PHE A 58 1.16 -4.82 -5.77
C PHE A 58 1.06 -5.86 -6.88
N ILE A 59 -0.13 -6.11 -7.44
CA ILE A 59 -0.27 -6.99 -8.60
C ILE A 59 0.44 -6.40 -9.80
N SER A 60 0.21 -5.13 -10.13
CA SER A 60 0.88 -4.45 -11.24
C SER A 60 2.40 -4.55 -11.11
N MET A 61 2.90 -4.36 -9.90
CA MET A 61 4.33 -4.50 -9.60
C MET A 61 4.85 -5.93 -9.76
N SER A 62 4.06 -6.91 -9.32
CA SER A 62 4.41 -8.33 -9.44
C SER A 62 4.44 -8.77 -10.91
N VAL A 63 3.48 -8.30 -11.72
CA VAL A 63 3.45 -8.56 -13.16
C VAL A 63 4.65 -7.94 -13.86
N HIS A 64 4.99 -6.68 -13.53
CA HIS A 64 6.17 -6.02 -14.10
C HIS A 64 7.46 -6.77 -13.76
N ARG A 65 7.62 -7.22 -12.50
CA ARG A 65 8.75 -8.06 -12.09
C ARG A 65 8.85 -9.37 -12.86
N LEU A 66 7.72 -10.02 -13.13
CA LEU A 66 7.69 -11.28 -13.89
C LEU A 66 8.10 -11.03 -15.36
N GLN A 67 7.63 -9.93 -15.96
CA GLN A 67 8.02 -9.54 -17.32
C GLN A 67 9.52 -9.27 -17.43
N ASP A 68 10.12 -8.60 -16.44
CA ASP A 68 11.56 -8.34 -16.41
C ASP A 68 12.39 -9.62 -16.15
N GLY A 69 11.82 -10.60 -15.43
CA GLY A 69 12.47 -11.86 -15.10
C GLY A 69 12.49 -12.90 -16.23
N ASP A 70 11.51 -12.87 -17.13
CA ASP A 70 11.42 -13.79 -18.29
C ASP A 70 12.26 -13.33 -19.50
N GLY A 71 12.92 -12.17 -19.42
CA GLY A 71 13.74 -11.59 -20.49
C GLY A 71 15.25 -11.82 -20.40
N ALA A 72 15.72 -12.66 -19.48
CA ALA A 72 17.15 -12.94 -19.23
C ALA A 72 17.58 -14.33 -19.72
#